data_AF-A0A2K9NMP7-F1
#
_entry.id   AF-A0A2K9NMP7-F1
#
_cell.length_a   1.000
_cell.length_b   1.000
_cell.length_c   1.000
_cell.angle_alpha   90.00
_cell.angle_beta   90.00
_cell.angle_gamma   90.00
#
_symmetry.space_group_name_H-M   'P 1'
#
loop_
_entity.id
_entity.type
_entity.pdbx_description
1 polymer ?
#
loop_
_entity_poly.entity_id
_entity_poly.type
_entity_poly.pdbx_seq_one_letter_code
_entity_poly.pdbx_strand_id
1 'polypeptide(L)'
;MKQLLRLGKVAVTLVGLAGSFGVENALATSAFNLSCPEKYIATVTNVEDVESQAAFPKVEVDFQIIQTLKGEKVLSKKIQVVKDGPVKFKSGEIYTLESNDVWLCSATLFSKL
;
A
#
# COMPACT_ATOMS: atom_id res chain seq x y z
N MET A 1 -22.73 -74.18 42.51
CA MET A 1 -22.79 -74.50 41.07
C MET A 1 -24.03 -73.87 40.44
N LYS A 2 -23.87 -72.82 39.63
CA LYS A 2 -24.49 -72.60 38.31
C LYS A 2 -24.35 -71.12 37.91
N GLN A 3 -23.73 -70.93 36.75
CA GLN A 3 -23.53 -69.68 36.03
C GLN A 3 -24.85 -68.97 35.71
N LEU A 4 -24.77 -67.65 35.48
CA LEU A 4 -25.42 -67.05 34.31
C LEU A 4 -24.73 -65.73 33.93
N LEU A 5 -23.99 -65.80 32.82
CA LEU A 5 -23.53 -64.65 32.05
C LEU A 5 -24.72 -63.80 31.60
N ARG A 6 -24.57 -62.47 31.60
CA ARG A 6 -25.05 -61.64 30.49
C ARG A 6 -24.05 -60.52 30.19
N LEU A 7 -23.29 -60.71 29.10
CA LEU A 7 -22.59 -59.66 28.39
C LEU A 7 -23.61 -58.61 27.92
N GLY A 8 -23.61 -57.43 28.54
CA GLY A 8 -24.23 -56.24 27.99
C GLY A 8 -23.28 -55.60 26.98
N LYS A 9 -23.60 -55.72 25.69
CA LYS A 9 -22.97 -54.95 24.61
C LYS A 9 -23.17 -53.45 24.87
N VAL A 10 -22.13 -52.74 25.31
CA VAL A 10 -22.13 -51.27 25.28
C VAL A 10 -21.71 -50.86 23.87
N ALA A 11 -22.70 -50.53 23.05
CA ALA A 11 -22.48 -49.90 21.76
C ALA A 11 -21.93 -48.48 22.01
N VAL A 12 -20.61 -48.33 21.95
CA VAL A 12 -19.97 -47.02 21.92
C VAL A 12 -20.29 -46.41 20.55
N THR A 13 -21.34 -45.59 20.52
CA THR A 13 -21.71 -44.82 19.35
C THR A 13 -20.69 -43.69 19.23
N LEU A 14 -19.75 -43.83 18.30
CA LEU A 14 -18.87 -42.74 17.86
C LEU A 14 -19.76 -41.64 17.27
N VAL A 15 -20.09 -40.64 18.08
CA VAL A 15 -20.64 -39.37 17.58
C VAL A 15 -19.50 -38.69 16.85
N GLY A 16 -19.53 -38.79 15.52
CA GLY A 16 -18.60 -38.11 14.63
C GLY A 16 -18.65 -36.61 14.88
N LEU A 17 -17.50 -36.02 15.18
CA LEU A 17 -17.30 -34.58 15.08
C LEU A 17 -17.39 -34.19 13.60
N ALA A 18 -18.59 -33.90 13.13
CA ALA A 18 -18.81 -33.07 11.95
C ALA A 18 -18.54 -31.61 12.34
N GLY A 19 -17.26 -31.28 12.57
CA GLY A 19 -16.79 -29.91 12.58
C GLY A 19 -16.55 -29.50 11.14
N SER A 20 -17.55 -28.88 10.51
CA SER A 20 -17.39 -28.21 9.22
C SER A 20 -16.33 -27.13 9.35
N PHE A 21 -15.15 -27.40 8.80
CA PHE A 21 -14.14 -26.38 8.52
C PHE A 21 -14.73 -25.45 7.45
N GLY A 22 -15.42 -24.40 7.90
CA GLY A 22 -15.67 -23.24 7.09
C GLY A 22 -14.32 -22.62 6.78
N VAL A 23 -13.80 -22.87 5.59
CA VAL A 23 -12.69 -22.08 5.04
C VAL A 23 -13.31 -20.74 4.69
N GLU A 24 -13.36 -19.84 5.67
CA GLU A 24 -13.53 -18.42 5.38
C GLU A 24 -12.37 -18.05 4.46
N ASN A 25 -12.69 -17.53 3.27
CA ASN A 25 -11.69 -16.99 2.36
C ASN A 25 -10.93 -15.89 3.12
N ALA A 26 -9.77 -16.23 3.67
CA ALA A 26 -8.83 -15.26 4.17
C ALA A 26 -8.39 -14.44 2.96
N LEU A 27 -9.05 -13.29 2.76
CA LEU A 27 -8.57 -12.25 1.88
C LEU A 27 -7.24 -11.80 2.47
N ALA A 28 -6.16 -12.41 1.98
CA ALA A 28 -4.83 -11.94 2.25
C ALA A 28 -4.72 -10.55 1.61
N THR A 29 -5.08 -9.50 2.36
CA THR A 29 -4.54 -8.17 2.12
C THR A 29 -3.03 -8.31 2.33
N SER A 30 -2.31 -8.53 1.24
CA SER A 30 -0.88 -8.23 1.19
C SER A 30 -0.77 -6.75 1.54
N ALA A 31 -0.47 -6.48 2.80
CA ALA A 31 0.04 -5.19 3.23
C ALA A 31 1.37 -5.04 2.50
N PHE A 32 1.32 -4.49 1.29
CA PHE A 32 2.46 -3.84 0.69
C PHE A 32 2.81 -2.73 1.67
N ASN A 33 3.71 -3.04 2.59
CA ASN A 33 4.43 -2.05 3.37
C ASN A 33 5.34 -1.34 2.37
N LEU A 34 4.75 -0.53 1.49
CA LEU A 34 5.40 0.52 0.74
C LEU A 34 5.80 1.56 1.78
N SER A 35 6.76 1.19 2.63
CA SER A 35 7.43 2.13 3.50
C SER A 35 8.12 3.09 2.55
N CYS A 36 7.52 4.26 2.33
CA CYS A 36 8.12 5.34 1.57
C CYS A 36 9.27 5.85 2.45
N PRO A 37 10.52 5.43 2.17
CA PRO A 37 11.60 5.64 3.11
C PRO A 37 12.02 7.10 3.13
N GLU A 38 11.59 7.87 2.13
CA GLU A 38 11.99 9.24 1.89
C GLU A 38 10.83 10.21 2.09
N LYS A 39 11.16 11.36 2.68
CA LYS A 39 10.21 12.44 2.92
C LYS A 39 10.91 13.79 2.73
N TYR A 40 10.28 14.67 1.97
CA TYR A 40 10.84 15.95 1.56
C TYR A 40 9.81 17.08 1.68
N ILE A 41 10.30 18.32 1.83
CA ILE A 41 9.59 19.53 1.46
C ILE A 41 10.24 20.05 0.18
N ALA A 42 9.45 20.22 -0.87
CA ALA A 42 9.97 20.56 -2.19
C ALA A 42 9.04 21.52 -2.95
N THR A 43 9.64 22.36 -3.80
CA THR A 43 8.91 23.24 -4.71
C THR A 43 8.82 22.59 -6.08
N VAL A 44 7.65 22.65 -6.72
CA VAL A 44 7.51 22.25 -8.12
C VAL A 44 8.16 23.31 -9.00
N THR A 45 9.13 22.93 -9.81
CA THR A 45 9.80 23.84 -10.75
C THR A 45 9.24 23.73 -12.16
N ASN A 46 8.84 22.54 -12.58
CA ASN A 46 8.30 22.28 -13.91
C ASN A 46 7.30 21.12 -13.88
N VAL A 47 6.32 21.17 -14.79
CA VAL A 47 5.33 20.12 -15.06
C VAL A 47 5.20 19.97 -16.57
N GLU A 48 5.66 18.85 -17.11
CA GLU A 48 5.68 18.59 -18.55
C GLU A 48 4.79 17.41 -18.90
N ASP A 49 4.03 17.50 -20.00
CA ASP A 49 3.26 16.38 -20.51
C ASP A 49 4.20 15.34 -21.13
N VAL A 50 4.03 14.07 -20.75
CA VAL A 50 4.78 12.96 -21.34
C VAL A 50 3.92 12.35 -22.44
N GLU A 51 4.32 12.53 -23.69
CA GLU A 51 3.70 11.85 -24.82
C GLU A 51 3.91 10.34 -24.67
N SER A 52 2.83 9.64 -24.30
CA SER A 52 2.84 8.20 -24.09
C SER A 52 1.62 7.57 -24.74
N GLN A 53 1.80 6.45 -25.43
CA GLN A 53 0.70 5.61 -25.91
C GLN A 53 0.05 4.78 -24.79
N ALA A 54 0.40 5.05 -23.53
CA ALA A 54 -0.16 4.38 -22.37
C ALA A 54 -1.65 4.70 -22.19
N ALA A 55 -2.38 3.78 -21.57
CA ALA A 55 -3.81 3.94 -21.27
C ALA A 55 -4.11 5.14 -20.35
N PHE A 56 -3.13 5.64 -19.61
CA PHE A 56 -3.26 6.80 -18.73
C PHE A 56 -2.22 7.86 -19.10
N PRO A 57 -2.62 9.09 -19.43
CA PRO A 57 -1.69 10.18 -19.70
C PRO A 57 -0.87 10.49 -18.45
N LYS A 58 0.41 10.78 -18.64
CA LYS A 58 1.36 11.07 -17.57
C LYS A 58 1.92 12.47 -17.74
N VAL A 59 2.28 13.07 -16.62
CA VAL A 59 3.08 14.27 -16.56
C VAL A 59 4.36 13.97 -15.78
N GLU A 60 5.45 14.59 -16.21
CA GLU A 60 6.71 14.59 -15.48
C GLU A 60 6.78 15.86 -14.65
N VAL A 61 7.08 15.71 -13.36
CA VAL A 61 7.12 16.81 -12.40
C VAL A 61 8.53 16.92 -11.85
N ASP A 62 9.12 18.10 -12.01
CA ASP A 62 10.40 18.45 -11.43
C ASP A 62 10.20 19.13 -10.08
N PHE A 63 10.90 18.61 -9.08
CA PHE A 63 10.89 19.09 -7.72
C PHE A 63 12.28 19.59 -7.32
N GLN A 64 12.36 20.81 -6.82
CA GLN A 64 13.53 21.31 -6.12
C GLN A 64 13.36 21.07 -4.62
N ILE A 65 14.26 20.30 -4.01
CA ILE A 65 14.17 19.95 -2.60
C ILE A 65 14.63 21.13 -1.75
N ILE A 66 13.73 21.62 -0.88
CA ILE A 66 14.03 22.66 0.11
C ILE A 66 14.59 22.01 1.37
N GLN A 67 13.97 20.91 1.81
CA GLN A 67 14.34 20.22 3.05
C GLN A 67 14.10 18.72 2.94
N THR A 68 15.09 17.94 3.36
CA THR A 68 14.94 16.49 3.59
C THR A 68 14.48 16.24 5.03
N LEU A 69 13.32 15.63 5.19
CA LEU A 69 12.78 15.21 6.49
C LEU A 69 13.16 13.77 6.83
N LYS A 70 13.27 12.90 5.82
CA LYS A 70 13.67 11.49 5.96
C LYS A 70 14.33 11.00 4.67
N GLY A 71 15.32 10.12 4.78
CA GLY A 71 16.01 9.52 3.63
C GLY A 71 17.27 10.29 3.19
N GLU A 72 17.73 10.03 1.98
CA GLU A 72 18.94 10.63 1.42
C GLU A 72 18.75 12.11 1.09
N LYS A 73 19.80 12.91 1.29
CA LYS A 73 19.81 14.33 0.92
C LYS A 73 20.07 14.46 -0.58
N VAL A 74 19.05 14.87 -1.31
CA VAL A 74 19.12 15.16 -2.75
C VAL A 74 18.69 16.61 -3.00
N LEU A 75 19.21 17.22 -4.06
CA LEU A 75 18.93 18.62 -4.41
C LEU A 75 17.65 18.78 -5.24
N SER A 76 17.37 17.80 -6.07
CA SER A 76 16.22 17.79 -6.96
C SER A 76 15.72 16.38 -7.17
N LYS A 77 14.45 16.26 -7.56
CA LYS A 77 13.84 14.99 -7.89
C LYS A 77 12.89 15.16 -9.06
N LYS A 78 12.86 14.18 -9.95
CA LYS A 78 12.00 14.13 -11.13
C LYS A 78 11.13 12.90 -11.02
N ILE A 79 9.81 13.07 -11.05
CA ILE A 79 8.86 11.97 -10.88
C ILE A 79 7.75 12.07 -11.92
N GLN A 80 7.41 10.94 -12.54
CA GLN A 80 6.26 10.83 -13.41
C GLN A 80 5.01 10.43 -12.62
N VAL A 81 3.94 11.20 -12.80
CA VAL A 81 2.65 10.96 -12.17
C VAL A 81 1.54 10.93 -13.22
N VAL A 82 0.41 10.30 -12.90
CA VAL A 82 -0.75 10.30 -13.79
C VAL A 82 -1.32 11.72 -13.86
N LYS A 83 -1.52 12.25 -15.08
CA LYS A 83 -2.02 13.61 -15.33
C LYS A 83 -3.33 13.86 -14.60
N ASP A 84 -4.22 12.88 -14.62
CA ASP A 84 -5.54 12.90 -13.97
C ASP A 84 -5.57 12.22 -12.60
N GLY A 85 -4.43 12.22 -11.92
CA GLY A 85 -4.31 11.76 -10.55
C GLY A 85 -4.99 12.68 -9.52
N PRO A 86 -5.01 12.25 -8.24
CA PRO A 86 -5.65 12.97 -7.14
C PRO A 86 -4.98 14.30 -6.79
N VAL A 87 -3.70 14.47 -7.15
CA VAL A 87 -2.93 15.69 -6.91
C VAL A 87 -2.62 16.33 -8.25
N LYS A 88 -2.97 17.61 -8.40
CA LYS A 88 -2.68 18.41 -9.59
C LYS A 88 -1.54 19.38 -9.25
N PHE A 89 -0.31 18.99 -9.60
CA PHE A 89 0.87 19.80 -9.35
C PHE A 89 0.87 21.09 -10.17
N LYS A 90 1.37 22.17 -9.58
CA LYS A 90 1.54 23.47 -10.23
C LYS A 90 2.92 24.03 -9.91
N SER A 91 3.57 24.59 -10.92
CA SER A 91 4.88 25.25 -10.75
C SER A 91 4.80 26.39 -9.74
N GLY A 92 5.81 26.48 -8.89
CA GLY A 92 5.93 27.46 -7.81
C GLY A 92 5.29 27.03 -6.48
N GLU A 93 4.44 26.01 -6.46
CA GLU A 93 3.84 25.50 -5.22
C GLU A 93 4.79 24.57 -4.46
N ILE A 94 4.66 24.58 -3.14
CA ILE A 94 5.48 23.77 -2.22
C ILE A 94 4.65 22.61 -1.71
N TYR A 95 5.24 21.42 -1.67
CA TYR A 95 4.60 20.19 -1.24
C TYR A 95 5.45 19.46 -0.21
N THR A 96 4.77 18.78 0.73
CA THR A 96 5.37 17.67 1.47
C THR A 96 5.23 16.42 0.60
N LEU A 97 6.35 15.81 0.24
CA LEU A 97 6.41 14.62 -0.61
C LEU A 97 6.88 13.43 0.21
N GLU A 98 6.26 12.28 0.00
CA GLU A 98 6.79 10.98 0.42
C GLU A 98 6.98 10.11 -0.82
N SER A 99 8.17 9.53 -0.95
CA SER A 99 8.55 8.77 -2.13
C SER A 99 9.31 7.51 -1.75
N ASN A 100 9.37 6.60 -2.72
CA ASN A 100 10.28 5.47 -2.74
C ASN A 100 11.00 5.47 -4.09
N ASP A 101 12.22 6.02 -4.10
CA ASP A 101 12.99 6.23 -5.32
C ASP A 101 12.18 7.02 -6.36
N VAL A 102 11.92 6.50 -7.56
CA VAL A 102 11.16 7.20 -8.61
C VAL A 102 9.63 7.20 -8.40
N TRP A 103 9.12 6.55 -7.35
CA TRP A 103 7.67 6.44 -7.10
C TRP A 103 7.22 7.44 -6.05
N LEU A 104 6.20 8.24 -6.40
CA LEU A 104 5.51 9.09 -5.44
C LEU A 104 4.48 8.26 -4.67
N CYS A 105 4.57 8.28 -3.35
CA CYS A 105 3.60 7.65 -2.47
C CYS A 105 2.50 8.62 -2.04
N SER A 106 2.90 9.82 -1.63
CA SER A 106 1.98 10.88 -1.20
C SER A 106 2.57 12.24 -1.52
N ALA A 107 1.68 13.19 -1.81
CA ALA A 107 2.01 14.60 -1.94
C ALA A 107 0.89 15.43 -1.31
N THR A 108 1.26 16.32 -0.40
CA THR A 108 0.31 17.22 0.26
C THR A 108 0.80 18.65 0.11
N LEU A 109 -0.08 19.56 -0.32
CA LEU A 109 0.26 20.98 -0.44
C LEU A 109 0.74 21.50 0.91
N PHE A 110 1.93 22.10 0.92
CA PHE A 110 2.52 22.66 2.13
C PHE A 110 1.90 24.04 2.39
N SER A 111 0.84 24.07 3.20
CA SER A 111 0.34 25.31 3.77
C SER A 111 1.10 25.62 5.05
N LYS A 112 1.79 26.76 5.13
CA LYS A 112 2.20 27.30 6.43
C LYS A 112 0.94 27.63 7.23
N LEU A 113 0.74 26.93 8.33
CA LEU A 113 -0.20 27.33 9.39
C LEU A 113 0.26 28.65 10.01
#